data_AF-A0A2C5WTT9-F1
#
_entry.id   AF-A0A2C5WTT9-F1
#
_cell.length_a   1.000
_cell.length_b   1.000
_cell.length_c   1.000
_cell.angle_alpha   90.00
_cell.angle_beta   90.00
_cell.angle_gamma   90.00
#
_symmetry.space_group_name_H-M   'P 1'
#
loop_
_entity.id
_entity.type
_entity.pdbx_description
1 polymer ?
#
loop_
_entity_poly.entity_id
_entity_poly.type
_entity_poly.pdbx_seq_one_letter_code
_entity_poly.pdbx_strand_id
1 'polypeptide(L)'
;MCNKGWKMPRYNPAGAKVTVVELPHNPETFNLRSGSTTADHVDILGSQPLNKLLLRVAAGKGDEIQESVISNIMMYAKKVCIPDN
;
A
#
# COMPACT_ATOMS: atom_id res chain seq x y z
N MET A 1 -2.01 -11.32 -2.33
CA MET A 1 -3.32 -10.80 -1.91
C MET A 1 -3.49 -9.33 -2.29
N CYS A 2 -2.76 -8.40 -1.66
CA CYS A 2 -3.10 -6.97 -1.69
C CYS A 2 -2.85 -6.20 -3.00
N ASN A 3 -2.15 -6.76 -3.99
CA ASN A 3 -1.90 -6.03 -5.25
C ASN A 3 -2.70 -6.62 -6.44
N LYS A 4 -2.56 -7.92 -6.67
CA LYS A 4 -3.31 -8.65 -7.72
C LYS A 4 -4.75 -8.96 -7.32
N GLY A 5 -5.02 -9.23 -6.03
CA GLY A 5 -6.30 -9.75 -5.57
C GLY A 5 -7.44 -8.75 -5.70
N TRP A 6 -7.24 -7.49 -5.32
CA TRP A 6 -8.26 -6.43 -5.44
C TRP A 6 -8.70 -6.13 -6.88
N LYS A 7 -7.93 -6.58 -7.87
CA LYS A 7 -8.25 -6.47 -9.30
C LYS A 7 -9.05 -7.67 -9.81
N MET A 8 -9.31 -8.67 -8.96
CA MET A 8 -10.07 -9.88 -9.30
C MET A 8 -11.51 -9.78 -8.78
N PRO A 9 -12.52 -10.20 -9.57
CA PRO A 9 -13.92 -10.21 -9.14
C PRO A 9 -14.16 -10.96 -7.83
N ARG A 10 -13.38 -12.03 -7.58
CA ARG A 10 -13.47 -12.83 -6.35
C ARG A 10 -13.24 -12.02 -5.07
N TYR A 11 -12.34 -11.04 -5.09
CA TYR A 11 -12.00 -10.22 -3.91
C TYR A 11 -12.54 -8.79 -4.02
N ASN A 12 -13.04 -8.39 -5.19
CA ASN A 12 -13.68 -7.11 -5.44
C ASN A 12 -14.91 -7.29 -6.34
N PRO A 13 -15.99 -7.90 -5.81
CA PRO A 13 -17.18 -8.21 -6.61
C PRO A 13 -17.93 -6.97 -7.09
N ALA A 14 -17.81 -5.85 -6.37
CA ALA A 14 -18.43 -4.58 -6.71
C ALA A 14 -17.58 -3.72 -7.68
N GLY A 15 -16.39 -4.17 -8.06
CA GLY A 15 -15.53 -3.45 -9.00
C GLY A 15 -15.06 -2.08 -8.50
N ALA A 16 -14.91 -1.90 -7.19
CA ALA A 16 -14.44 -0.64 -6.62
C ALA A 16 -13.05 -0.27 -7.16
N LYS A 17 -12.82 1.02 -7.44
CA LYS A 17 -11.50 1.53 -7.85
C LYS A 17 -10.55 1.44 -6.65
N VAL A 18 -9.50 0.61 -6.78
CA VAL A 18 -8.48 0.42 -5.74
C VAL A 18 -7.12 0.89 -6.26
N THR A 19 -6.49 1.80 -5.52
CA THR A 19 -5.13 2.27 -5.78
C THR A 19 -4.19 1.70 -4.71
N VAL A 20 -3.13 1.02 -5.12
CA VAL A 20 -2.14 0.42 -4.21
C VAL A 20 -0.88 1.28 -4.19
N VAL A 21 -0.45 1.70 -3.00
CA VAL A 21 0.78 2.48 -2.83
C VAL A 21 1.68 1.74 -1.84
N GLU A 22 2.83 1.28 -2.33
CA GLU A 22 3.86 0.67 -1.50
C GLU A 22 4.76 1.75 -0.88
N LEU A 23 4.96 1.66 0.44
CA LEU A 23 5.86 2.51 1.19
C LEU A 23 7.10 1.68 1.56
N PRO A 24 8.29 2.01 1.03
CA PRO A 24 9.49 1.23 1.31
C PRO A 24 9.90 1.40 2.78
N HIS A 25 10.29 0.30 3.41
CA HIS A 25 10.87 0.31 4.75
C HIS A 25 12.29 0.89 4.68
N ASN A 26 12.44 2.16 5.05
CA ASN A 26 13.71 2.90 5.09
C ASN A 26 13.90 3.52 6.49
N PRO A 27 14.40 2.74 7.47
CA PRO A 27 14.54 3.19 8.84
C PRO A 27 15.74 4.15 9.01
N GLU A 28 15.58 5.20 9.82
CA GLU A 28 16.71 6.04 10.22
C GLU A 28 17.64 5.28 11.18
N THR A 29 18.93 5.24 10.84
CA THR A 29 19.93 4.39 11.50
C THR A 29 20.14 4.67 13.00
N PHE A 30 19.80 5.87 13.47
CA PHE A 30 19.99 6.29 14.86
C PHE A 30 18.68 6.56 15.61
N ASN A 31 17.53 6.23 15.02
CA ASN A 31 16.23 6.49 15.61
C ASN A 31 15.55 5.15 15.97
N LEU A 32 15.35 4.91 17.27
CA LEU A 32 14.70 3.69 17.77
C LEU A 32 13.27 3.50 17.23
N ARG A 33 12.64 4.56 16.71
CA ARG A 33 11.31 4.51 16.07
C ARG A 33 11.34 4.44 14.55
N SER A 34 12.49 4.13 13.94
CA SER A 34 12.67 4.04 12.48
C SER A 34 12.51 5.35 11.70
N GLY A 35 12.42 6.51 12.36
CA GLY A 35 12.47 7.83 11.72
C GLY A 35 11.18 8.24 11.00
N SER A 36 11.23 9.35 10.27
CA SER A 36 10.01 9.95 9.65
C SER A 36 9.51 9.21 8.40
N THR A 37 10.35 8.41 7.76
CA THR A 37 10.04 7.67 6.52
C THR A 37 9.44 6.30 6.78
N THR A 38 9.67 5.75 7.96
CA THR A 38 9.29 4.39 8.32
C THR A 38 8.70 4.37 9.71
N ALA A 39 7.48 3.85 9.82
CA ALA A 39 6.82 3.68 11.09
C ALA A 39 6.95 2.24 11.59
N ASP A 40 7.03 2.10 12.91
CA ASP A 40 6.75 0.83 13.58
C ASP A 40 5.24 0.53 13.53
N HIS A 41 4.86 -0.73 13.62
CA HIS A 41 3.47 -1.19 13.55
C HIS A 41 2.55 -0.53 14.61
N VAL A 42 3.09 -0.18 15.79
CA VAL A 42 2.35 0.51 16.86
C VAL A 42 2.25 2.03 16.64
N ASP A 43 3.17 2.61 15.86
CA ASP A 43 3.23 4.06 15.59
C ASP A 43 3.17 4.35 14.08
N ILE A 44 2.14 3.80 13.42
CA ILE A 44 1.95 3.90 11.96
C ILE A 44 1.87 5.36 11.47
N LEU A 45 1.43 6.28 12.34
CA LEU A 45 1.34 7.71 12.07
C LEU A 45 2.70 8.44 12.17
N GLY A 46 3.77 7.77 12.62
CA GLY A 46 5.13 8.30 12.52
C GLY A 46 5.62 8.47 11.07
N SER A 47 4.96 7.79 10.12
CA SER A 47 5.30 7.84 8.69
C SER A 47 4.74 9.10 8.02
N GLN A 48 5.62 10.06 7.73
CA GLN A 48 5.31 11.26 6.93
C GLN A 48 4.66 10.94 5.57
N PRO A 49 5.16 9.99 4.76
CA PRO A 49 4.55 9.70 3.45
C PRO A 49 3.14 9.11 3.59
N LEU A 50 2.89 8.27 4.61
CA LEU A 50 1.53 7.78 4.89
C LEU A 50 0.59 8.91 5.27
N ASN A 51 1.01 9.80 6.17
CA ASN A 51 0.19 10.94 6.60
C ASN A 51 -0.16 11.84 5.41
N LYS A 52 0.78 12.06 4.48
CA LYS A 52 0.51 12.84 3.27
C LYS A 52 -0.54 12.18 2.37
N LEU A 53 -0.53 10.86 2.25
CA LEU A 53 -1.55 10.11 1.51
C LEU A 53 -2.90 10.22 2.20
N LEU A 54 -2.94 10.02 3.52
CA LEU A 54 -4.17 10.13 4.31
C LEU A 54 -4.82 11.51 4.17
N LEU A 55 -4.02 12.58 4.25
CA LEU A 55 -4.50 13.94 4.09
C LEU A 55 -5.04 14.20 2.68
N ARG A 56 -4.41 13.65 1.63
CA ARG A 56 -4.93 13.75 0.25
C ARG A 56 -6.28 13.05 0.09
N VAL A 57 -6.44 11.87 0.69
CA VAL A 57 -7.71 11.14 0.69
C VAL A 57 -8.78 11.92 1.44
N ALA A 58 -8.48 12.39 2.66
CA ALA A 58 -9.40 13.17 3.49
C ALA A 58 -9.80 14.50 2.84
N ALA A 59 -8.91 15.13 2.07
CA ALA A 59 -9.19 16.34 1.29
C ALA A 59 -10.01 16.10 0.01
N GLY A 60 -10.45 14.86 -0.26
CA GLY A 60 -11.19 14.51 -1.47
C GLY A 60 -10.34 14.43 -2.73
N LYS A 61 -9.02 14.49 -2.62
CA LYS A 61 -8.05 14.41 -3.73
C LYS A 61 -7.49 12.99 -3.91
N GLY A 62 -8.28 11.98 -3.57
CA GLY A 62 -7.88 10.57 -3.70
C GLY A 62 -7.54 10.18 -5.14
N ASP A 63 -8.18 10.79 -6.13
CA ASP A 63 -7.93 10.51 -7.55
C ASP A 63 -6.56 10.98 -8.06
N GLU A 64 -5.90 11.91 -7.36
CA GLU A 64 -4.54 12.35 -7.68
C GLU A 64 -3.47 11.34 -7.22
N ILE A 65 -3.84 10.33 -6.42
CA ILE A 65 -2.92 9.33 -5.89
C ILE A 65 -2.64 8.29 -6.97
N GLN A 66 -1.37 8.16 -7.35
CA GLN A 66 -0.89 7.19 -8.33
C GLN A 66 -0.55 5.86 -7.66
N GLU A 67 -0.82 4.76 -8.38
CA GLU A 67 -0.41 3.42 -7.96
C GLU A 67 1.13 3.33 -7.98
N SER A 68 1.72 2.83 -6.90
CA SER A 68 3.17 2.66 -6.76
C SER A 68 3.48 1.28 -6.23
N VAL A 69 4.23 0.50 -7.00
CA VAL A 69 4.63 -0.87 -6.66
C VAL A 69 6.13 -0.94 -6.87
N ILE A 70 6.87 -1.10 -5.78
CA ILE A 70 8.34 -1.07 -5.74
C ILE A 70 8.87 -2.49 -5.64
N SER A 71 8.13 -3.36 -4.97
CA SER A 71 8.51 -4.74 -4.71
C SER A 71 8.24 -5.67 -5.90
N ASN A 72 8.91 -6.83 -5.91
CA ASN A 72 8.67 -7.90 -6.89
C ASN A 72 7.34 -8.65 -6.65
N ILE A 73 6.40 -8.10 -5.87
CA ILE A 73 5.15 -8.77 -5.49
C ILE A 73 4.32 -9.22 -6.68
N MET A 74 4.36 -8.48 -7.80
CA MET A 74 3.63 -8.85 -9.01
C MET A 74 4.17 -10.13 -9.65
N MET A 75 5.49 -10.36 -9.57
CA MET A 75 6.10 -11.61 -10.04
C MET A 75 5.65 -12.79 -9.17
N TYR A 76 5.67 -12.62 -7.85
CA TYR A 76 5.26 -13.67 -6.92
C TYR A 76 3.77 -13.97 -7.01
N ALA A 77 2.93 -12.95 -7.12
CA ALA A 77 1.48 -13.10 -7.25
C ALA A 77 1.05 -13.81 -8.55
N LYS A 78 1.89 -13.85 -9.58
CA LYS A 78 1.64 -14.64 -10.80
C LYS A 78 1.82 -16.14 -10.58
N LYS A 79 2.69 -16.55 -9.65
CA LYS A 79 2.96 -17.96 -9.34
C LYS A 79 1.89 -18.60 -8.45
N VAL A 80 1.08 -17.78 -7.80
CA VAL A 80 -0.03 -18.26 -6.96
C VAL A 80 -1.22 -18.60 -7.85
N CYS A 81 -1.56 -19.88 -7.89
CA CYS A 81 -2.80 -20.37 -8.51
C CYS A 81 -3.97 -20.06 -7.58
N ILE A 82 -4.92 -19.29 -8.07
CA ILE A 82 -6.16 -19.00 -7.34
C ILE A 82 -7.23 -19.78 -8.09
N PRO A 83 -7.88 -20.78 -7.46
CA PRO A 83 -8.95 -21.51 -8.11
C PRO A 83 -10.11 -20.55 -8.41
N ASP A 84 -10.63 -20.63 -9.63
CA ASP A 84 -11.86 -19.96 -10.00
C ASP A 84 -13.01 -20.68 -9.29
N ASN A 85 -13.91 -19.89 -8.71
CA ASN A 85 -14.99 -20.39 -7.87
C ASN A 85 -16.22 -20.73 -8.71
#